data_AF-A0A955NQR9-F1
#
_entry.id   AF-A0A955NQR9-F1
#
_cell.length_a   1.000
_cell.length_b   1.000
_cell.length_c   1.000
_cell.angle_alpha   90.00
_cell.angle_beta   90.00
_cell.angle_gamma   90.00
#
_symmetry.space_group_name_H-M   'P 1'
#
loop_
_entity.id
_entity.type
_entity.pdbx_description
1 polymer ?
#
loop_
_entity_poly.entity_id
_entity_poly.type
_entity_poly.pdbx_seq_one_letter_code
_entity_poly.pdbx_strand_id
1 'polypeptide(L)'
;MMMRSNLAKLMLLVGALALGGCQDQISELNEQALASLDKGDFQSAEESLKEAIRIDPTNRTLRRNLVEVYLREEHWDDAIQLLKSTLQIAGLGSDLELRTLLAQTYVMAGDNVMGSALVREVLEEDPENEYLLYLDGLTATSPKRAIESLEKAIELNPDRKESYLALAKAQSYDGDTEAALATLDRIAEKFGESVEIPLHRVSLFLRENDFQRAQAELDRAKEKYGEVPLARLYQGYLAVADRRTEEALEIFESLDGEEGVTQEARLGQSLCHLIQGDPNAAIEISEQILEEDDSETVAMNLVGLGQLKRLQRFLAKQSLERSLENNPDQPTIQALVDQIGGK
;
A
#
# COMPACT_ATOMS: atom_id res chain seq x y z
N MET A 1 41.32 13.48 54.39
CA MET A 1 40.01 12.85 54.11
C MET A 1 39.01 13.82 53.47
N MET A 2 38.92 15.09 53.92
CA MET A 2 38.03 16.13 53.32
C MET A 2 38.22 16.40 51.82
N MET A 3 39.47 16.46 51.32
CA MET A 3 39.74 16.84 49.91
C MET A 3 39.19 15.84 48.88
N ARG A 4 39.17 14.53 49.19
CA ARG A 4 38.61 13.49 48.31
C ARG A 4 37.08 13.52 48.25
N SER A 5 36.42 13.94 49.33
CA SER A 5 34.95 14.09 49.38
C SER A 5 34.46 15.28 48.55
N ASN A 6 35.19 16.39 48.54
CA ASN A 6 34.85 17.57 47.73
C ASN A 6 35.10 17.34 46.23
N LEU A 7 36.12 16.57 45.86
CA LEU A 7 36.40 16.23 44.45
C LEU A 7 35.31 15.32 43.86
N ALA A 8 34.80 14.35 44.61
CA ALA A 8 33.71 13.48 44.18
C ALA A 8 32.38 14.25 44.00
N LYS A 9 32.06 15.19 44.90
CA LYS A 9 30.90 16.07 44.76
C LYS A 9 31.02 17.02 43.58
N LEU A 10 32.22 17.55 43.31
CA LEU A 10 32.47 18.41 42.15
C LEU A 10 32.35 17.64 40.83
N MET A 11 32.86 16.40 40.76
CA MET A 11 32.70 15.56 39.57
C MET A 11 31.23 15.17 39.33
N LEU A 12 30.46 14.88 40.39
CA LEU A 12 29.01 14.64 40.27
C LEU A 12 28.25 15.89 39.82
N LEU A 13 28.64 17.08 40.32
CA LEU A 13 28.02 18.35 39.93
C LEU A 13 28.36 18.72 38.48
N VAL A 14 29.61 18.54 38.05
CA VAL A 14 30.04 18.79 36.66
C VAL A 14 29.40 17.78 35.70
N GLY A 15 29.30 16.51 36.10
CA GLY A 15 28.56 15.49 35.34
C GLY A 15 27.07 15.83 35.21
N ALA A 16 26.44 16.31 36.29
CA ALA A 16 25.04 16.73 36.27
C ALA A 16 24.80 17.99 35.42
N LEU A 17 25.72 18.95 35.41
CA LEU A 17 25.65 20.16 34.57
C LEU A 17 25.89 19.83 33.09
N ALA A 18 26.79 18.91 32.77
CA ALA A 18 27.01 18.44 31.40
C ALA A 18 25.80 17.65 30.87
N LEU A 19 25.20 16.81 31.72
CA LEU A 19 23.95 16.10 31.39
C LEU A 19 22.77 17.08 31.19
N GLY A 20 22.69 18.14 32.01
CA GLY A 20 21.67 19.19 31.85
C GLY A 20 21.80 19.92 30.51
N GLY A 21 23.01 20.34 30.13
CA GLY A 21 23.24 21.00 28.86
C GLY A 21 22.96 20.12 27.63
N CYS A 22 23.27 18.82 27.69
CA CYS A 22 22.91 17.88 26.63
C CYS A 22 21.39 17.65 26.52
N GLN A 23 20.68 17.61 27.65
CA GLN A 23 19.23 17.46 27.66
C GLN A 23 18.53 18.68 27.06
N ASP A 24 18.98 19.88 27.40
CA ASP A 24 18.46 21.13 26.84
C ASP A 24 18.70 21.19 25.33
N GLN A 25 19.89 20.81 24.87
CA GLN A 25 20.23 20.76 23.44
C GLN A 25 19.39 19.73 22.67
N ILE A 26 19.15 18.53 23.23
CA ILE A 26 18.27 17.53 22.62
C ILE A 26 16.84 18.07 22.50
N SER A 27 16.32 18.71 23.55
CA SER A 27 14.97 19.29 23.54
C SER A 27 14.84 20.37 22.46
N GLU A 28 15.82 21.26 22.37
CA GLU A 28 15.84 22.33 21.36
C GLU A 28 15.87 21.76 19.93
N LEU A 29 16.74 20.78 19.66
CA LEU A 29 16.83 20.14 18.35
C LEU A 29 15.54 19.40 17.99
N ASN A 30 14.89 18.75 18.96
CA ASN A 30 13.62 18.08 18.75
C ASN A 30 12.49 19.08 18.46
N GLU A 31 12.41 20.20 19.18
CA GLU A 31 11.43 21.26 18.92
C GLU A 31 11.63 21.89 17.55
N GLN A 32 12.88 22.16 17.16
CA GLN A 32 13.21 22.64 15.82
C GLN A 32 12.77 21.66 14.75
N ALA A 33 13.02 20.36 14.95
CA ALA A 33 12.61 19.33 14.01
C ALA A 33 11.08 19.24 13.86
N LEU A 34 10.34 19.27 14.96
CA LEU A 34 8.88 19.25 14.95
C LEU A 34 8.30 20.50 14.27
N ALA A 35 8.89 21.68 14.52
CA ALA A 35 8.49 22.91 13.86
C ALA A 35 8.79 22.92 12.36
N SER A 36 9.86 22.23 11.92
CA SER A 36 10.18 22.04 10.50
C SER A 36 9.24 21.03 9.85
N LEU A 37 8.90 19.93 10.54
CA LEU A 37 7.89 18.95 10.12
C LEU A 37 6.52 19.60 9.88
N ASP A 38 6.07 20.47 10.80
CA ASP A 38 4.80 21.19 10.67
C ASP A 38 4.78 22.14 9.46
N LYS A 39 5.95 22.60 9.01
CA LYS A 39 6.12 23.45 7.82
C LYS A 39 6.30 22.64 6.52
N GLY A 40 6.42 21.31 6.62
CA GLY A 40 6.79 20.45 5.49
C GLY A 40 8.26 20.59 5.06
N ASP A 41 9.12 21.19 5.89
CA ASP A 41 10.57 21.24 5.67
C ASP A 41 11.20 19.95 6.23
N PHE A 42 11.03 18.87 5.47
CA PHE A 42 11.46 17.53 5.88
C PHE A 42 12.98 17.42 6.00
N GLN A 43 13.73 18.08 5.10
CA GLN A 43 15.19 18.09 5.15
C GLN A 43 15.70 18.71 6.46
N SER A 44 15.21 19.90 6.84
CA SER A 44 15.64 20.54 8.10
C SER A 44 15.21 19.73 9.33
N ALA A 45 14.05 19.06 9.27
CA ALA A 45 13.61 18.18 10.33
C ALA A 45 14.53 16.96 10.48
N GLU A 46 14.88 16.32 9.36
CA GLU A 46 15.78 15.18 9.32
C GLU A 46 17.16 15.52 9.89
N GLU A 47 17.74 16.64 9.48
CA GLU A 47 19.05 17.12 9.95
C GLU A 47 19.05 17.34 11.46
N SER A 48 18.02 18.02 11.98
CA SER A 48 17.87 18.32 13.41
C SER A 48 17.71 17.05 14.24
N LEU A 49 16.90 16.08 13.77
CA LEU A 49 16.70 14.81 14.44
C LEU A 49 17.94 13.92 14.39
N LYS A 50 18.65 13.87 13.27
CA LYS A 50 19.92 13.14 13.17
C LYS A 50 20.95 13.70 14.13
N GLU A 51 21.03 15.03 14.30
CA GLU A 51 21.91 15.63 15.30
C GLU A 51 21.49 15.28 16.73
N ALA A 52 20.20 15.37 17.05
CA ALA A 52 19.69 14.99 18.37
C ALA A 52 19.96 13.50 18.69
N ILE A 53 19.81 12.62 17.71
CA ILE A 53 20.11 11.18 17.84
C ILE A 53 21.61 10.93 17.98
N ARG A 54 22.51 11.77 17.44
CA ARG A 54 23.95 11.64 17.73
C ARG A 54 24.27 11.89 19.20
N ILE A 55 23.53 12.79 19.85
CA ILE A 55 23.69 13.13 21.27
C ILE A 55 23.11 12.03 22.16
N ASP A 56 21.89 11.56 21.86
CA ASP A 56 21.26 10.40 22.53
C ASP A 56 20.82 9.34 21.50
N PRO A 57 21.72 8.40 21.14
CA PRO A 57 21.43 7.38 20.14
C PRO A 57 20.35 6.38 20.55
N THR A 58 19.97 6.36 21.82
CA THR A 58 18.96 5.43 22.35
C THR A 58 17.60 6.06 22.54
N ASN A 59 17.47 7.36 22.23
CA ASN A 59 16.23 8.08 22.43
C ASN A 59 15.12 7.57 21.50
N ARG A 60 14.17 6.84 22.09
CA ARG A 60 13.01 6.30 21.40
C ARG A 60 12.23 7.38 20.65
N THR A 61 11.97 8.51 21.30
CA THR A 61 11.12 9.58 20.77
C THR A 61 11.75 10.24 19.55
N LEU A 62 13.05 10.57 19.61
CA LEU A 62 13.76 11.17 18.47
C LEU A 62 13.77 10.25 17.26
N ARG A 63 14.01 8.95 17.47
CA ARG A 63 14.00 7.95 16.41
C ARG A 63 12.61 7.80 15.80
N ARG A 64 11.55 7.74 16.61
CA ARG A 64 10.16 7.72 16.14
C ARG A 64 9.80 8.98 15.34
N ASN A 65 10.28 10.15 15.75
CA ASN A 65 10.07 11.40 15.02
C ASN A 65 10.82 11.39 13.67
N LEU A 66 12.02 10.80 13.61
CA LEU A 66 12.76 10.66 12.35
C LEU A 66 12.09 9.65 11.40
N VAL A 67 11.51 8.58 11.94
CA VAL A 67 10.64 7.67 11.17
C VAL A 67 9.47 8.45 10.56
N GLU A 68 8.78 9.31 11.32
CA GLU A 68 7.69 10.15 10.78
C GLU A 68 8.15 11.02 9.60
N VAL A 69 9.37 11.59 9.65
CA VAL A 69 9.94 12.33 8.51
C VAL A 69 10.04 11.41 7.29
N TYR A 70 10.65 10.23 7.46
CA TYR A 70 10.80 9.26 6.37
C TYR A 70 9.47 8.77 5.81
N LEU A 71 8.46 8.55 6.64
CA LEU A 71 7.14 8.13 6.17
C LEU A 71 6.43 9.22 5.36
N ARG A 72 6.60 10.50 5.72
CA ARG A 72 6.01 11.63 4.97
C ARG A 72 6.71 11.91 3.65
N GLU A 73 7.99 11.58 3.56
CA GLU A 73 8.76 11.64 2.30
C GLU A 73 8.71 10.32 1.52
N GLU A 74 7.92 9.35 1.97
CA GLU A 74 7.80 8.02 1.34
C GLU A 74 9.15 7.28 1.22
N HIS A 75 10.12 7.63 2.06
CA HIS A 75 11.41 6.96 2.21
C HIS A 75 11.24 5.67 3.04
N TRP A 76 10.50 4.72 2.48
CA TRP A 76 10.08 3.49 3.18
C TRP A 76 11.24 2.65 3.71
N ASP A 77 12.30 2.47 2.90
CA ASP A 77 13.46 1.68 3.26
C ASP A 77 14.22 2.27 4.46
N ASP A 78 14.40 3.59 4.49
CA ASP A 78 15.06 4.29 5.58
C ASP A 78 14.24 4.20 6.87
N ALA A 79 12.91 4.34 6.78
CA ALA A 79 12.00 4.14 7.89
C ALA A 79 12.07 2.71 8.46
N ILE A 80 12.04 1.69 7.59
CA ILE A 80 12.14 0.27 7.97
C ILE A 80 13.47 -0.01 8.66
N GLN A 81 14.59 0.44 8.09
CA GLN A 81 15.92 0.24 8.67
C GLN A 81 16.05 0.92 10.04
N LEU A 82 15.56 2.16 10.15
CA LEU A 82 15.59 2.89 11.41
C LEU A 82 14.75 2.21 12.49
N LEU A 83 13.54 1.77 12.19
CA LEU A 83 12.67 1.03 13.11
C LEU A 83 13.29 -0.29 13.56
N LYS A 84 13.82 -1.09 12.61
CA LYS A 84 14.55 -2.34 12.91
C LYS A 84 15.72 -2.10 13.85
N SER A 85 16.54 -1.07 13.58
CA SER A 85 17.67 -0.72 14.45
C SER A 85 17.22 -0.24 15.84
N THR A 86 16.07 0.44 15.90
CA THR A 86 15.50 0.96 17.16
C THR A 86 14.98 -0.16 18.05
N LEU A 87 14.31 -1.16 17.46
CA LEU A 87 13.84 -2.36 18.18
C LEU A 87 14.99 -3.26 18.68
N GLN A 88 16.21 -3.10 18.17
CA GLN A 88 17.40 -3.80 18.71
C GLN A 88 17.99 -3.14 19.97
N ILE A 89 17.54 -1.93 20.33
CA ILE A 89 17.98 -1.25 21.55
C ILE A 89 17.40 -1.96 22.78
N ALA A 90 18.24 -2.16 23.80
CA ALA A 90 17.84 -2.82 25.04
C ALA A 90 16.62 -2.12 25.67
N GLY A 91 15.54 -2.88 25.88
CA GLY A 91 14.29 -2.38 26.44
C GLY A 91 13.26 -1.90 25.42
N LEU A 92 13.60 -1.79 24.13
CA LEU A 92 12.67 -1.37 23.07
C LEU A 92 12.21 -2.52 22.15
N GLY A 93 12.78 -3.72 22.26
CA GLY A 93 12.43 -4.83 21.35
C GLY A 93 10.98 -5.32 21.44
N SER A 94 10.33 -5.14 22.59
CA SER A 94 8.91 -5.44 22.80
C SER A 94 8.03 -4.19 22.78
N ASP A 95 8.53 -3.08 22.25
CA ASP A 95 7.76 -1.83 22.18
C ASP A 95 6.65 -1.96 21.13
N LEU A 96 5.41 -2.04 21.63
CA LEU A 96 4.24 -2.32 20.81
C LEU A 96 3.97 -1.23 19.77
N GLU A 97 4.17 0.05 20.12
CA GLU A 97 3.96 1.17 19.21
C GLU A 97 5.00 1.16 18.09
N LEU A 98 6.27 0.87 18.39
CA LEU A 98 7.32 0.77 17.37
C LEU A 98 7.13 -0.44 16.45
N ARG A 99 6.66 -1.57 16.98
CA ARG A 99 6.30 -2.75 16.16
C ARG A 99 5.08 -2.50 15.29
N THR A 100 4.08 -1.79 15.82
CA THR A 100 2.90 -1.32 15.06
C THR A 100 3.32 -0.42 13.91
N LEU A 101 4.19 0.57 14.18
CA LEU A 101 4.70 1.50 13.17
C LEU A 101 5.53 0.77 12.12
N LEU A 102 6.32 -0.24 12.51
CA LEU A 102 7.07 -1.07 11.55
C LEU A 102 6.14 -1.92 10.69
N ALA A 103 5.08 -2.51 11.28
CA ALA A 103 4.08 -3.28 10.54
C ALA A 103 3.39 -2.39 9.49
N GLN A 104 2.95 -1.20 9.91
CA GLN A 104 2.38 -0.19 9.03
C GLN A 104 3.34 0.19 7.91
N THR A 105 4.61 0.46 8.24
CA THR A 105 5.61 0.87 7.24
C THR A 105 5.82 -0.22 6.20
N TYR A 106 5.88 -1.50 6.60
CA TYR A 106 5.96 -2.61 5.66
C TYR A 106 4.77 -2.66 4.70
N VAL A 107 3.55 -2.49 5.21
CA VAL A 107 2.34 -2.48 4.38
C VAL A 107 2.34 -1.30 3.40
N MET A 108 2.71 -0.09 3.87
CA MET A 108 2.79 1.09 3.00
C MET A 108 3.91 0.98 1.94
N ALA A 109 5.01 0.29 2.28
CA ALA A 109 6.09 -0.03 1.35
C ALA A 109 5.73 -1.11 0.31
N GLY A 110 4.53 -1.71 0.39
CA GLY A 110 4.12 -2.83 -0.46
C GLY A 110 4.69 -4.19 -0.07
N ASP A 111 5.52 -4.28 0.97
CA ASP A 111 6.01 -5.55 1.53
C ASP A 111 4.92 -6.22 2.39
N ASN A 112 3.87 -6.66 1.71
CA ASN A 112 2.71 -7.30 2.33
C ASN A 112 3.07 -8.60 3.06
N VAL A 113 4.17 -9.27 2.68
CA VAL A 113 4.63 -10.50 3.33
C VAL A 113 5.15 -10.19 4.73
N MET A 114 6.10 -9.25 4.86
CA MET A 114 6.62 -8.85 6.16
C MET A 114 5.59 -8.06 6.97
N GLY A 115 4.81 -7.21 6.30
CA GLY A 115 3.73 -6.43 6.89
C GLY A 115 2.68 -7.33 7.54
N SER A 116 2.07 -8.26 6.78
CA SER A 116 1.06 -9.18 7.32
C SER A 116 1.58 -10.10 8.42
N ALA A 117 2.85 -10.52 8.37
CA ALA A 117 3.46 -11.31 9.42
C ALA A 117 3.54 -10.51 10.73
N LEU A 118 4.06 -9.28 10.66
CA LEU A 118 4.22 -8.44 11.85
C LEU A 118 2.89 -7.91 12.38
N VAL A 119 1.94 -7.53 11.51
CA VAL A 119 0.58 -7.15 11.91
C VAL A 119 -0.03 -8.25 12.78
N ARG A 120 0.05 -9.50 12.34
CA ARG A 120 -0.50 -10.65 13.09
C ARG A 120 0.19 -10.87 14.42
N GLU A 121 1.53 -10.80 14.43
CA GLU A 121 2.32 -10.94 15.65
C GLU A 121 1.91 -9.89 16.69
N VAL A 122 1.72 -8.64 16.27
CA VAL A 122 1.34 -7.55 17.17
C VAL A 122 -0.12 -7.68 17.64
N LEU A 123 -1.04 -8.15 16.79
CA LEU A 123 -2.43 -8.42 17.16
C LEU A 123 -2.60 -9.57 18.16
N GLU A 124 -1.62 -10.47 18.31
CA GLU A 124 -1.64 -11.48 19.38
C GLU A 124 -1.48 -10.83 20.77
N GLU A 125 -0.77 -9.70 20.84
CA GLU A 125 -0.54 -8.94 22.08
C GLU A 125 -1.58 -7.83 22.30
N ASP A 126 -2.02 -7.20 21.22
CA ASP A 126 -3.01 -6.12 21.22
C ASP A 126 -4.16 -6.40 20.22
N PRO A 127 -5.07 -7.32 20.56
CA PRO A 127 -6.11 -7.79 19.65
C PRO A 127 -7.21 -6.75 19.36
N GLU A 128 -7.21 -5.61 20.04
CA GLU A 128 -8.18 -4.51 19.88
C GLU A 128 -7.56 -3.28 19.21
N ASN A 129 -6.35 -3.40 18.66
CA ASN A 129 -5.76 -2.36 17.84
C ASN A 129 -6.54 -2.22 16.53
N GLU A 130 -7.39 -1.20 16.44
CA GLU A 130 -8.33 -1.05 15.32
C GLU A 130 -7.61 -0.83 13.99
N TYR A 131 -6.47 -0.13 14.05
CA TYR A 131 -5.70 0.17 12.86
C TYR A 131 -4.96 -1.06 12.34
N LEU A 132 -4.39 -1.89 13.22
CA LEU A 132 -3.78 -3.15 12.81
C LEU A 132 -4.82 -4.16 12.32
N LEU A 133 -6.04 -4.16 12.87
CA LEU A 133 -7.14 -4.97 12.31
C LEU A 133 -7.51 -4.52 10.90
N TYR A 134 -7.50 -3.21 10.63
CA TYR A 134 -7.64 -2.68 9.27
C TYR A 134 -6.50 -3.15 8.35
N LEU A 135 -5.24 -3.06 8.79
CA LEU A 135 -4.08 -3.54 8.00
C LEU A 135 -4.08 -5.07 7.79
N ASP A 136 -4.51 -5.85 8.79
CA ASP A 136 -4.68 -7.31 8.65
C ASP A 136 -5.75 -7.60 7.59
N GLY A 137 -6.84 -6.82 7.58
CA GLY A 137 -7.86 -6.85 6.55
C GLY A 137 -7.33 -6.61 5.13
N LEU A 138 -6.47 -5.60 4.96
CA LEU A 138 -5.86 -5.28 3.67
C LEU A 138 -4.88 -6.34 3.17
N THR A 139 -4.17 -7.00 4.09
CA THR A 139 -3.09 -7.93 3.78
C THR A 139 -3.45 -9.41 3.99
N ALA A 140 -4.72 -9.68 4.30
CA ALA A 140 -5.21 -11.03 4.56
C ALA A 140 -5.09 -11.92 3.31
N THR A 141 -4.64 -13.15 3.52
CA THR A 141 -4.47 -14.15 2.45
C THR A 141 -5.78 -14.76 1.97
N SER A 142 -6.92 -14.41 2.55
CA SER A 142 -8.22 -14.89 2.10
C SER A 142 -9.31 -13.84 2.35
N PRO A 143 -10.32 -13.77 1.47
CA PRO A 143 -11.43 -12.82 1.62
C PRO A 143 -12.17 -12.96 2.97
N LYS A 144 -12.38 -14.19 3.44
CA LYS A 144 -13.05 -14.46 4.72
C LYS A 144 -12.32 -13.87 5.91
N ARG A 145 -10.99 -14.05 5.96
CA ARG A 145 -10.17 -13.47 7.03
C ARG A 145 -10.19 -11.94 6.94
N ALA A 146 -10.09 -11.39 5.72
CA ALA A 146 -10.18 -9.95 5.51
C ALA A 146 -11.48 -9.40 6.10
N ILE A 147 -12.61 -10.04 5.80
CA ILE A 147 -13.94 -9.68 6.32
C ILE A 147 -13.96 -9.69 7.85
N GLU A 148 -13.52 -10.77 8.50
CA GLU A 148 -13.50 -10.90 9.96
C GLU A 148 -12.71 -9.76 10.63
N SER A 149 -11.50 -9.47 10.14
CA SER A 149 -10.66 -8.41 10.70
C SER A 149 -11.24 -7.01 10.46
N LEU A 150 -11.83 -6.77 9.28
CA LEU A 150 -12.41 -5.48 8.93
C LEU A 150 -13.73 -5.20 9.65
N GLU A 151 -14.56 -6.22 9.88
CA GLU A 151 -15.76 -6.09 10.71
C GLU A 151 -15.40 -5.69 12.14
N LYS A 152 -14.37 -6.31 12.72
CA LYS A 152 -13.87 -5.95 14.04
C LYS A 152 -13.25 -4.54 14.07
N ALA A 153 -12.51 -4.16 13.03
CA ALA A 153 -11.97 -2.80 12.90
C ALA A 153 -13.08 -1.74 12.87
N ILE A 154 -14.19 -2.03 12.16
CA ILE A 154 -15.37 -1.16 12.09
C ILE A 154 -16.12 -1.10 13.43
N GLU A 155 -16.18 -2.20 14.18
CA GLU A 155 -16.78 -2.21 15.53
C GLU A 155 -16.03 -1.28 16.48
N LEU A 156 -14.69 -1.34 16.45
CA LEU A 156 -13.82 -0.55 17.33
C LEU A 156 -13.71 0.91 16.93
N ASN A 157 -13.68 1.20 15.62
CA ASN A 157 -13.69 2.56 15.09
C ASN A 157 -14.64 2.66 13.89
N PRO A 158 -15.91 2.99 14.14
CA PRO A 158 -16.90 3.06 13.09
C PRO A 158 -16.73 4.30 12.20
N ASP A 159 -15.82 5.23 12.51
CA ASP A 159 -15.63 6.48 11.76
C ASP A 159 -14.50 6.40 10.72
N ARG A 160 -13.78 5.28 10.65
CA ARG A 160 -12.77 5.01 9.61
C ARG A 160 -13.44 4.51 8.32
N LYS A 161 -13.72 5.41 7.39
CA LYS A 161 -14.33 5.10 6.09
C LYS A 161 -13.56 4.03 5.32
N GLU A 162 -12.23 4.04 5.41
CA GLU A 162 -11.32 3.13 4.74
C GLU A 162 -11.58 1.67 5.13
N SER A 163 -11.98 1.39 6.37
CA SER A 163 -12.33 0.04 6.81
C SER A 163 -13.57 -0.50 6.10
N TYR A 164 -14.56 0.35 5.85
CA TYR A 164 -15.77 -0.04 5.12
C TYR A 164 -15.47 -0.29 3.64
N LEU A 165 -14.61 0.54 3.03
CA LEU A 165 -14.20 0.36 1.63
C LEU A 165 -13.42 -0.95 1.46
N ALA A 166 -12.48 -1.21 2.36
CA ALA A 166 -11.76 -2.47 2.41
C ALA A 166 -12.72 -3.66 2.63
N LEU A 167 -13.74 -3.51 3.48
CA LEU A 167 -14.73 -4.56 3.73
C LEU A 167 -15.56 -4.86 2.48
N ALA A 168 -16.05 -3.84 1.78
CA ALA A 168 -16.79 -4.01 0.53
C ALA A 168 -15.93 -4.70 -0.54
N LYS A 169 -14.64 -4.35 -0.62
CA LYS A 169 -13.66 -5.01 -1.50
C LYS A 169 -13.45 -6.49 -1.09
N ALA A 170 -13.31 -6.79 0.20
CA ALA A 170 -13.16 -8.16 0.68
C ALA A 170 -14.41 -9.02 0.43
N GLN A 171 -15.60 -8.49 0.69
CA GLN A 171 -16.90 -9.14 0.39
C GLN A 171 -17.06 -9.42 -1.10
N SER A 172 -16.64 -8.46 -1.94
CA SER A 172 -16.52 -8.65 -3.39
C SER A 172 -15.64 -9.86 -3.69
N TYR A 173 -14.39 -9.92 -3.22
CA TYR A 173 -13.52 -11.08 -3.48
C TYR A 173 -14.04 -12.41 -2.93
N ASP A 174 -14.85 -12.41 -1.86
CA ASP A 174 -15.52 -13.63 -1.36
C ASP A 174 -16.71 -14.07 -2.24
N GLY A 175 -17.12 -13.24 -3.21
CA GLY A 175 -18.28 -13.44 -4.08
C GLY A 175 -19.60 -12.99 -3.48
N ASP A 176 -19.59 -12.39 -2.28
CA ASP A 176 -20.79 -11.87 -1.62
C ASP A 176 -21.10 -10.45 -2.12
N THR A 177 -21.63 -10.42 -3.34
CA THR A 177 -22.03 -9.17 -4.02
C THR A 177 -23.10 -8.41 -3.25
N GLU A 178 -24.03 -9.10 -2.59
CA GLU A 178 -25.10 -8.45 -1.83
C GLU A 178 -24.54 -7.76 -0.57
N ALA A 179 -23.67 -8.42 0.17
CA ALA A 179 -23.00 -7.82 1.32
C ALA A 179 -22.12 -6.63 0.91
N ALA A 180 -21.35 -6.76 -0.18
CA ALA A 180 -20.53 -5.68 -0.71
C ALA A 180 -21.35 -4.43 -1.04
N LEU A 181 -22.51 -4.59 -1.70
CA LEU A 181 -23.42 -3.49 -2.03
C LEU A 181 -24.01 -2.86 -0.77
N ALA A 182 -24.43 -3.67 0.21
CA ALA A 182 -24.95 -3.18 1.47
C ALA A 182 -23.90 -2.39 2.26
N THR A 183 -22.63 -2.81 2.22
CA THR A 183 -21.53 -2.07 2.82
C THR A 183 -21.32 -0.74 2.10
N LEU A 184 -21.34 -0.71 0.76
CA LEU A 184 -21.25 0.54 -0.01
C LEU A 184 -22.42 1.50 0.26
N ASP A 185 -23.63 0.98 0.46
CA ASP A 185 -24.81 1.77 0.88
C ASP A 185 -24.57 2.39 2.27
N ARG A 186 -24.07 1.61 3.24
CA ARG A 186 -23.72 2.12 4.58
C ARG A 186 -22.67 3.24 4.51
N ILE A 187 -21.71 3.15 3.59
CA ILE A 187 -20.71 4.22 3.41
C ILE A 187 -21.39 5.50 2.93
N ALA A 188 -22.25 5.41 1.92
CA ALA A 188 -22.97 6.56 1.40
C ALA A 188 -23.89 7.20 2.45
N GLU A 189 -24.56 6.39 3.28
CA GLU A 189 -25.41 6.86 4.38
C GLU A 189 -24.61 7.56 5.48
N LYS A 190 -23.48 6.97 5.88
CA LYS A 190 -22.70 7.45 7.03
C LYS A 190 -21.76 8.60 6.69
N PHE A 191 -21.05 8.51 5.57
CA PHE A 191 -20.00 9.45 5.18
C PHE A 191 -20.42 10.40 4.05
N GLY A 192 -21.64 10.24 3.53
CA GLY A 192 -22.17 11.01 2.42
C GLY A 192 -21.85 10.38 1.05
N GLU A 193 -22.65 10.76 0.06
CA GLU A 193 -22.43 10.32 -1.32
C GLU A 193 -21.20 10.97 -1.94
N SER A 194 -20.40 10.19 -2.65
CA SER A 194 -19.28 10.66 -3.47
C SER A 194 -19.18 9.85 -4.76
N VAL A 195 -18.33 10.27 -5.70
CA VAL A 195 -18.01 9.51 -6.93
C VAL A 195 -17.40 8.14 -6.62
N GLU A 196 -16.76 7.99 -5.48
CA GLU A 196 -16.08 6.76 -5.09
C GLU A 196 -17.04 5.56 -4.99
N ILE A 197 -18.25 5.78 -4.47
CA ILE A 197 -19.25 4.72 -4.26
C ILE A 197 -19.70 4.07 -5.58
N PRO A 198 -20.19 4.80 -6.60
CA PRO A 198 -20.54 4.17 -7.85
C PRO A 198 -19.32 3.52 -8.52
N LEU A 199 -18.11 4.07 -8.38
CA LEU A 199 -16.90 3.47 -8.96
C LEU A 199 -16.53 2.12 -8.30
N HIS A 200 -16.68 1.98 -6.98
CA HIS A 200 -16.54 0.68 -6.32
C HIS A 200 -17.61 -0.33 -6.78
N ARG A 201 -18.85 0.13 -7.04
CA ARG A 201 -19.89 -0.73 -7.62
C ARG A 201 -19.54 -1.17 -9.04
N VAL A 202 -18.97 -0.30 -9.86
CA VAL A 202 -18.48 -0.65 -11.20
C VAL A 202 -17.43 -1.75 -11.12
N SER A 203 -16.42 -1.58 -10.25
CA SER A 203 -15.37 -2.59 -10.04
C SER A 203 -15.96 -3.95 -9.61
N LEU A 204 -16.91 -3.93 -8.67
CA LEU A 204 -17.64 -5.11 -8.23
C LEU A 204 -18.38 -5.80 -9.39
N PHE A 205 -19.14 -5.05 -10.19
CA PHE A 205 -19.91 -5.61 -11.31
C PHE A 205 -19.03 -6.10 -12.46
N LEU A 206 -17.90 -5.43 -12.73
CA LEU A 206 -16.91 -5.90 -13.70
C LEU A 206 -16.35 -7.27 -13.29
N ARG A 207 -16.03 -7.46 -12.01
CA ARG A 207 -15.51 -8.74 -11.49
C ARG A 207 -16.52 -9.88 -11.62
N GLU A 208 -17.81 -9.57 -11.45
CA GLU A 208 -18.92 -10.52 -11.65
C GLU A 208 -19.32 -10.70 -13.13
N ASN A 209 -18.66 -10.00 -14.06
CA ASN A 209 -19.05 -9.91 -15.48
C ASN A 209 -20.47 -9.35 -15.71
N ASP A 210 -21.03 -8.60 -14.76
CA ASP A 210 -22.30 -7.89 -14.89
C ASP A 210 -22.07 -6.53 -15.56
N PHE A 211 -21.70 -6.58 -16.84
CA PHE A 211 -21.37 -5.40 -17.64
C PHE A 211 -22.54 -4.41 -17.75
N GLN A 212 -23.78 -4.90 -17.65
CA GLN A 212 -24.97 -4.04 -17.71
C GLN A 212 -25.07 -3.15 -16.47
N ARG A 213 -24.91 -3.70 -15.26
CA ARG A 213 -24.93 -2.89 -14.04
C ARG A 213 -23.70 -2.01 -13.92
N ALA A 214 -22.54 -2.49 -14.36
CA ALA A 214 -21.31 -1.70 -14.44
C ALA A 214 -21.53 -0.43 -15.31
N GLN A 215 -22.09 -0.59 -16.52
CA GLN A 215 -22.39 0.55 -17.40
C GLN A 215 -23.39 1.51 -16.74
N ALA A 216 -24.44 1.00 -16.09
CA ALA A 216 -25.43 1.85 -15.43
C ALA A 216 -24.82 2.68 -14.27
N GLU A 217 -23.87 2.14 -13.52
CA GLU A 217 -23.14 2.91 -12.49
C GLU A 217 -22.19 3.95 -13.10
N LEU A 218 -21.55 3.66 -14.22
CA LEU A 218 -20.72 4.64 -14.93
C LEU A 218 -21.55 5.79 -15.49
N ASP A 219 -22.73 5.50 -16.04
CA ASP A 219 -23.66 6.52 -16.53
C ASP A 219 -24.12 7.42 -15.39
N ARG A 220 -24.47 6.83 -14.22
CA ARG A 220 -24.79 7.59 -13.00
C ARG A 220 -23.63 8.44 -12.51
N ALA A 221 -22.42 7.88 -12.48
CA ALA A 221 -21.23 8.61 -12.06
C ALA A 221 -20.96 9.80 -12.99
N LYS A 222 -21.09 9.60 -14.31
CA LYS A 222 -20.93 10.65 -15.32
C LYS A 222 -21.99 11.74 -15.19
N GLU A 223 -23.25 11.38 -15.00
CA GLU A 223 -24.35 12.34 -14.87
C GLU A 223 -24.18 13.24 -13.64
N LYS A 224 -23.77 12.67 -12.51
CA LYS A 224 -23.73 13.39 -11.23
C LYS A 224 -22.40 14.10 -10.97
N TYR A 225 -21.29 13.52 -11.39
CA TYR A 225 -19.94 13.99 -11.03
C TYR A 225 -19.11 14.42 -12.25
N GLY A 226 -19.62 14.25 -13.47
CA GLY A 226 -18.88 14.54 -14.69
C GLY A 226 -17.89 13.44 -15.06
N GLU A 227 -16.96 13.75 -15.96
CA GLU A 227 -15.95 12.80 -16.38
C GLU A 227 -14.83 12.71 -15.35
N VAL A 228 -14.55 11.49 -14.89
CA VAL A 228 -13.52 11.17 -13.90
C VAL A 228 -12.59 10.12 -14.50
N PRO A 229 -11.24 10.26 -14.39
CA PRO A 229 -10.29 9.36 -15.03
C PRO A 229 -10.54 7.88 -14.73
N LEU A 230 -10.80 7.53 -13.47
CA LEU A 230 -11.12 6.15 -13.07
C LEU A 230 -12.43 5.62 -13.70
N ALA A 231 -13.43 6.48 -13.89
CA ALA A 231 -14.65 6.10 -14.59
C ALA A 231 -14.34 5.79 -16.07
N ARG A 232 -13.51 6.60 -16.71
CA ARG A 232 -13.07 6.40 -18.11
C ARG A 232 -12.22 5.13 -18.25
N LEU A 233 -11.36 4.84 -17.27
CA LEU A 233 -10.61 3.59 -17.22
C LEU A 233 -11.55 2.37 -17.23
N TYR A 234 -12.57 2.37 -16.38
CA TYR A 234 -13.57 1.30 -16.37
C TYR A 234 -14.42 1.24 -17.66
N GLN A 235 -14.70 2.36 -18.31
CA GLN A 235 -15.30 2.38 -19.65
C GLN A 235 -14.41 1.68 -20.67
N GLY A 236 -13.10 1.88 -20.62
CA GLY A 236 -12.13 1.16 -21.44
C GLY A 236 -12.22 -0.35 -21.24
N TYR A 237 -12.24 -0.83 -19.99
CA TYR A 237 -12.40 -2.26 -19.71
C TYR A 237 -13.76 -2.83 -20.15
N LEU A 238 -14.85 -2.07 -20.05
CA LEU A 238 -16.14 -2.48 -20.64
C LEU A 238 -16.08 -2.57 -22.16
N ALA A 239 -15.42 -1.64 -22.83
CA ALA A 239 -15.21 -1.70 -24.27
C ALA A 239 -14.38 -2.94 -24.67
N VAL A 240 -13.36 -3.31 -23.89
CA VAL A 240 -12.63 -4.58 -24.07
C VAL A 240 -13.58 -5.78 -23.95
N ALA A 241 -14.41 -5.83 -22.90
CA ALA A 241 -15.37 -6.92 -22.68
C ALA A 241 -16.38 -7.05 -23.84
N ASP A 242 -16.82 -5.93 -24.39
CA ASP A 242 -17.71 -5.84 -25.56
C ASP A 242 -17.00 -6.09 -26.91
N ARG A 243 -15.69 -6.39 -26.91
CA ARG A 243 -14.85 -6.57 -28.11
C ARG A 243 -14.74 -5.32 -28.99
N ARG A 244 -14.95 -4.14 -28.40
CA ARG A 244 -14.71 -2.82 -29.01
C ARG A 244 -13.27 -2.39 -28.74
N THR A 245 -12.31 -3.19 -29.19
CA THR A 245 -10.89 -3.05 -28.80
C THR A 245 -10.26 -1.76 -29.32
N GLU A 246 -10.65 -1.26 -30.51
CA GLU A 246 -10.15 0.03 -30.99
C GLU A 246 -10.62 1.19 -30.09
N GLU A 247 -11.92 1.22 -29.73
CA GLU A 247 -12.47 2.22 -28.81
C GLU A 247 -11.80 2.13 -27.42
N ALA A 248 -11.59 0.92 -26.92
CA ALA A 248 -10.89 0.71 -25.65
C ALA A 248 -9.46 1.27 -25.68
N LEU A 249 -8.73 1.04 -26.78
CA LEU A 249 -7.37 1.54 -26.93
C LEU A 249 -7.34 3.07 -26.95
N GLU A 250 -8.24 3.71 -27.72
CA GLU A 250 -8.36 5.18 -27.74
C GLU A 250 -8.68 5.76 -26.34
N ILE A 251 -9.55 5.07 -25.58
CA ILE A 251 -9.86 5.45 -24.20
C ILE A 251 -8.59 5.38 -23.34
N PHE A 252 -7.86 4.27 -23.37
CA PHE A 252 -6.67 4.11 -22.54
C PHE A 252 -5.54 5.06 -22.93
N GLU A 253 -5.29 5.30 -24.22
CA GLU A 253 -4.32 6.31 -24.70
C GLU A 253 -4.68 7.71 -24.21
N SER A 254 -5.97 8.04 -24.15
CA SER A 254 -6.41 9.35 -23.65
C SER A 254 -6.29 9.54 -22.13
N LEU A 255 -5.84 8.52 -21.40
CA LEU A 255 -5.58 8.56 -19.95
C LEU A 255 -4.08 8.62 -19.62
N ASP A 256 -3.21 8.71 -20.64
CA ASP A 256 -1.78 8.87 -20.42
C ASP A 256 -1.49 10.19 -19.68
N GLY A 257 -0.82 10.08 -18.53
CA GLY A 257 -0.48 11.21 -17.67
C GLY A 257 -1.61 11.67 -16.74
N GLU A 258 -2.77 11.01 -16.74
CA GLU A 258 -3.81 11.24 -15.74
C GLU A 258 -3.40 10.63 -14.39
N GLU A 259 -3.43 11.46 -13.35
CA GLU A 259 -3.01 11.09 -12.00
C GLU A 259 -3.90 9.96 -11.45
N GLY A 260 -3.26 8.91 -10.92
CA GLY A 260 -3.93 7.76 -10.30
C GLY A 260 -4.52 6.72 -11.24
N VAL A 261 -4.36 6.86 -12.58
CA VAL A 261 -4.82 5.83 -13.55
C VAL A 261 -3.84 5.54 -14.69
N THR A 262 -2.70 6.24 -14.77
CA THR A 262 -1.76 6.12 -15.90
C THR A 262 -1.20 4.72 -16.04
N GLN A 263 -0.84 4.04 -14.95
CA GLN A 263 -0.29 2.68 -15.01
C GLN A 263 -1.35 1.67 -15.46
N GLU A 264 -2.56 1.76 -14.91
CA GLU A 264 -3.70 0.91 -15.26
C GLU A 264 -4.13 1.11 -16.72
N ALA A 265 -4.09 2.35 -17.21
CA ALA A 265 -4.35 2.65 -18.61
C ALA A 265 -3.31 1.99 -19.53
N ARG A 266 -2.01 2.06 -19.20
CA ARG A 266 -0.95 1.35 -19.94
C ARG A 266 -1.13 -0.17 -19.92
N LEU A 267 -1.57 -0.75 -18.79
CA LEU A 267 -1.95 -2.17 -18.73
C LEU A 267 -3.12 -2.48 -19.69
N GLY A 268 -4.12 -1.58 -19.75
CA GLY A 268 -5.23 -1.64 -20.71
C GLY A 268 -4.77 -1.59 -22.17
N GLN A 269 -3.84 -0.70 -22.51
CA GLN A 269 -3.24 -0.60 -23.86
C GLN A 269 -2.52 -1.91 -24.24
N SER A 270 -1.69 -2.44 -23.34
CA SER A 270 -1.00 -3.72 -23.53
C SER A 270 -1.97 -4.87 -23.77
N LEU A 271 -3.06 -4.95 -22.99
CA LEU A 271 -4.13 -5.92 -23.19
C LEU A 271 -4.81 -5.76 -24.57
N CYS A 272 -5.10 -4.53 -25.00
CA CYS A 272 -5.67 -4.25 -26.32
C CYS A 272 -4.76 -4.73 -27.45
N HIS A 273 -3.45 -4.42 -27.41
CA HIS A 273 -2.48 -4.89 -28.39
C HIS A 273 -2.40 -6.43 -28.45
N LEU A 274 -2.43 -7.08 -27.29
CA LEU A 274 -2.45 -8.54 -27.22
C LEU A 274 -3.71 -9.15 -27.87
N ILE A 275 -4.88 -8.53 -27.69
CA ILE A 275 -6.15 -8.93 -28.30
C ILE A 275 -6.13 -8.69 -29.82
N GLN A 276 -5.57 -7.58 -30.27
CA GLN A 276 -5.43 -7.22 -31.70
C GLN A 276 -4.40 -8.08 -32.44
N GLY A 277 -3.59 -8.87 -31.71
CA GLY A 277 -2.59 -9.74 -32.31
C GLY A 277 -1.23 -9.06 -32.55
N ASP A 278 -0.96 -7.97 -31.83
CA ASP A 278 0.37 -7.34 -31.74
C ASP A 278 1.04 -7.67 -30.40
N PRO A 279 1.61 -8.88 -30.23
CA PRO A 279 2.26 -9.24 -29.00
C PRO A 279 3.59 -8.51 -28.77
N ASN A 280 4.16 -7.83 -29.78
CA ASN A 280 5.40 -7.08 -29.56
C ASN A 280 5.11 -5.78 -28.82
N ALA A 281 4.10 -5.02 -29.28
CA ALA A 281 3.65 -3.81 -28.58
C ALA A 281 3.18 -4.11 -27.14
N ALA A 282 2.43 -5.21 -26.95
CA ALA A 282 2.01 -5.64 -25.62
C ALA A 282 3.19 -5.96 -24.69
N ILE A 283 4.21 -6.67 -25.18
CA ILE A 283 5.43 -6.96 -24.38
C ILE A 283 6.16 -5.66 -24.05
N GLU A 284 6.39 -4.79 -25.05
CA GLU A 284 7.14 -3.54 -24.87
C GLU A 284 6.51 -2.63 -23.81
N ILE A 285 5.19 -2.39 -23.89
CA ILE A 285 4.48 -1.57 -22.90
C ILE A 285 4.55 -2.21 -21.50
N SER A 286 4.39 -3.53 -21.42
CA SER A 286 4.41 -4.23 -20.13
C SER A 286 5.81 -4.25 -19.51
N GLU A 287 6.87 -4.36 -20.32
CA GLU A 287 8.26 -4.29 -19.85
C GLU A 287 8.61 -2.89 -19.33
N GLN A 288 8.12 -1.82 -19.97
CA GLN A 288 8.27 -0.45 -19.45
C GLN A 288 7.62 -0.28 -18.07
N ILE A 289 6.45 -0.87 -17.84
CA ILE A 289 5.82 -0.87 -16.51
C ILE A 289 6.72 -1.60 -15.51
N LEU A 290 7.31 -2.75 -15.89
CA LEU A 290 8.19 -3.52 -15.02
C LEU A 290 9.56 -2.88 -14.76
N GLU A 291 9.98 -1.91 -15.58
CA GLU A 291 11.15 -1.07 -15.29
C GLU A 291 10.86 -0.05 -14.18
N GLU A 292 9.60 0.39 -14.05
CA GLU A 292 9.13 1.33 -13.02
C GLU A 292 8.70 0.60 -11.73
N ASP A 293 7.98 -0.51 -11.87
CA ASP A 293 7.46 -1.36 -10.80
C ASP A 293 7.69 -2.83 -11.15
N ASP A 294 8.78 -3.39 -10.65
CA ASP A 294 9.19 -4.77 -10.91
C ASP A 294 8.37 -5.82 -10.15
N SER A 295 7.38 -5.38 -9.36
CA SER A 295 6.46 -6.21 -8.60
C SER A 295 5.09 -6.39 -9.28
N GLU A 296 4.77 -5.56 -10.28
CA GLU A 296 3.47 -5.52 -10.97
C GLU A 296 3.12 -6.84 -11.70
N THR A 297 2.28 -7.65 -11.04
CA THR A 297 1.93 -8.99 -11.52
C THR A 297 1.10 -9.00 -12.81
N VAL A 298 0.27 -7.97 -13.06
CA VAL A 298 -0.52 -7.90 -14.30
C VAL A 298 0.39 -7.66 -15.50
N ALA A 299 1.41 -6.81 -15.35
CA ALA A 299 2.41 -6.58 -16.41
C ALA A 299 3.21 -7.87 -16.69
N MET A 300 3.64 -8.60 -15.66
CA MET A 300 4.30 -9.92 -15.83
C MET A 300 3.42 -10.92 -16.58
N ASN A 301 2.12 -10.95 -16.25
CA ASN A 301 1.15 -11.79 -16.94
C ASN A 301 1.02 -11.40 -18.42
N LEU A 302 0.95 -10.11 -18.74
CA LEU A 302 0.85 -9.60 -20.11
C LEU A 302 2.12 -9.90 -20.92
N VAL A 303 3.32 -9.76 -20.34
CA VAL A 303 4.59 -10.19 -20.94
C VAL A 303 4.54 -11.69 -21.25
N GLY A 304 4.18 -12.53 -20.26
CA GLY A 304 4.10 -13.97 -20.42
C GLY A 304 3.12 -14.39 -21.51
N LEU A 305 1.94 -13.77 -21.56
CA LEU A 305 0.93 -14.01 -22.59
C LEU A 305 1.39 -13.57 -23.98
N GLY A 306 2.07 -12.42 -24.09
CA GLY A 306 2.70 -11.96 -25.34
C GLY A 306 3.77 -12.94 -25.83
N GLN A 307 4.62 -13.44 -24.93
CA GLN A 307 5.64 -14.44 -25.25
C GLN A 307 5.01 -15.77 -25.72
N LEU A 308 3.88 -16.19 -25.14
CA LEU A 308 3.13 -17.34 -25.64
C LEU A 308 2.61 -17.15 -27.08
N LYS A 309 2.07 -15.97 -27.39
CA LYS A 309 1.62 -15.63 -28.77
C LYS A 309 2.78 -15.69 -29.76
N ARG A 310 4.01 -15.39 -29.31
CA ARG A 310 5.26 -15.49 -30.09
C ARG A 310 5.89 -16.90 -30.09
N LEU A 311 5.24 -17.90 -29.49
CA LEU A 311 5.75 -19.27 -29.34
C LEU A 311 7.02 -19.38 -28.46
N GLN A 312 7.32 -18.36 -27.65
CA GLN A 312 8.48 -18.30 -26.76
C GLN A 312 8.16 -18.97 -25.41
N ARG A 313 7.82 -20.26 -25.44
CA ARG A 313 7.28 -20.99 -24.27
C ARG A 313 8.16 -20.93 -23.02
N PHE A 314 9.48 -21.02 -23.17
CA PHE A 314 10.41 -20.98 -22.04
C PHE A 314 10.38 -19.61 -21.33
N LEU A 315 10.48 -18.53 -22.09
CA LEU A 315 10.40 -17.17 -21.54
C LEU A 315 9.02 -16.91 -20.92
N ALA A 316 7.96 -17.32 -21.62
CA ALA A 316 6.59 -17.17 -21.11
C ALA A 316 6.42 -17.83 -19.74
N LYS A 317 6.93 -19.06 -19.58
CA LYS A 317 6.87 -19.77 -18.31
C LYS A 317 7.60 -18.99 -17.21
N GLN A 318 8.80 -18.50 -17.49
CA GLN A 318 9.58 -17.73 -16.51
C GLN A 318 8.84 -16.46 -16.04
N SER A 319 8.26 -15.71 -16.98
CA SER A 319 7.51 -14.49 -16.66
C SER A 319 6.28 -14.79 -15.79
N LEU A 320 5.56 -15.86 -16.10
CA LEU A 320 4.36 -16.28 -15.36
C LEU A 320 4.70 -16.90 -13.99
N GLU A 321 5.82 -17.62 -13.86
CA GLU A 321 6.32 -18.11 -12.57
C GLU A 321 6.72 -16.94 -11.66
N ARG A 322 7.40 -15.92 -12.20
CA ARG A 322 7.71 -14.68 -11.46
C ARG A 322 6.43 -13.97 -10.99
N SER A 323 5.39 -13.93 -11.82
CA SER A 323 4.08 -13.39 -11.41
C SER A 323 3.48 -14.16 -10.22
N LEU A 324 3.58 -15.50 -10.22
CA LEU A 324 3.09 -16.34 -9.12
C LEU A 324 3.94 -16.24 -7.85
N GLU A 325 5.24 -15.96 -7.98
CA GLU A 325 6.11 -15.67 -6.83
C GLU A 325 5.66 -14.39 -6.11
N ASN A 326 5.26 -13.37 -6.87
CA ASN A 326 4.80 -12.09 -6.33
C ASN A 326 3.32 -12.11 -5.88
N ASN A 327 2.48 -12.89 -6.55
CA ASN A 327 1.09 -13.12 -6.15
C ASN A 327 0.69 -14.59 -6.41
N PRO A 328 0.75 -15.46 -5.38
CA PRO A 328 0.44 -16.88 -5.54
C PRO A 328 -1.02 -17.21 -5.83
N ASP A 329 -1.98 -16.32 -5.52
CA ASP A 329 -3.41 -16.57 -5.68
C ASP A 329 -3.90 -16.21 -7.09
N GLN A 330 -3.32 -16.87 -8.09
CA GLN A 330 -3.65 -16.69 -9.50
C GLN A 330 -3.92 -18.05 -10.17
N PRO A 331 -5.06 -18.72 -9.89
CA PRO A 331 -5.33 -20.08 -10.37
C PRO A 331 -5.31 -20.21 -11.90
N THR A 332 -5.74 -19.17 -12.62
CA THR A 332 -5.67 -19.12 -14.09
C THR A 332 -4.23 -19.09 -14.60
N ILE A 333 -3.35 -18.34 -13.93
CA ILE A 333 -1.93 -18.26 -14.28
C ILE A 333 -1.20 -19.56 -13.90
N GLN A 334 -1.49 -20.13 -12.73
CA GLN A 334 -0.96 -21.42 -12.30
C GLN A 334 -1.30 -22.53 -13.30
N ALA A 335 -2.57 -22.62 -13.72
CA ALA A 335 -3.00 -23.59 -14.72
C ALA A 335 -2.28 -23.40 -16.07
N LEU A 336 -2.00 -22.14 -16.45
CA LEU A 336 -1.26 -21.83 -17.66
C LEU A 336 0.22 -22.27 -17.57
N VAL A 337 0.89 -22.02 -16.44
CA VAL A 337 2.26 -22.47 -16.17
C VAL A 337 2.38 -23.99 -16.24
N ASP A 338 1.45 -24.70 -15.60
CA ASP A 338 1.40 -26.17 -15.61
C ASP A 338 1.24 -26.72 -17.04
N GLN A 339 0.41 -26.06 -17.85
CA GLN A 339 0.19 -26.43 -19.25
C GLN A 339 1.43 -26.22 -20.13
N ILE A 340 2.23 -25.17 -19.87
CA ILE A 340 3.47 -24.91 -20.63
C ILE A 340 4.54 -25.97 -20.31
N GLY A 341 4.60 -26.43 -19.05
CA GLY A 341 5.57 -27.40 -18.56
C GLY A 341 5.28 -28.86 -18.92
N GLY A 342 4.05 -29.21 -19.28
CA GLY A 342 3.68 -30.57 -19.66
C GLY A 342 4.07 -30.95 -21.09
N LYS A 343 5.29 -31.48 -21.30
CA LYS A 343 5.64 -32.37 -22.42
C LYS A 343 6.74 -33.36 -22.05
#